data_AF-A0A9D4XV58-F1
#
_entry.id   AF-A0A9D4XV58-F1
#
_cell.length_a   1.000
_cell.length_b   1.000
_cell.length_c   1.000
_cell.angle_alpha   90.00
_cell.angle_beta   90.00
_cell.angle_gamma   90.00
#
_symmetry.space_group_name_H-M   'P 1'
#
loop_
_entity.id
_entity.type
_entity.pdbx_description
1 polymer ?
#
loop_
_entity_poly.entity_id
_entity_poly.type
_entity_poly.pdbx_seq_one_letter_code
_entity_poly.pdbx_strand_id
1 'polypeptide(L)'
;MVGGILFTFYQGSNLDSNAKMWRLVADLMNDLGMLMDLISPLFPSAFVFIVCLGSISRSFTGVASGATRAALTQHFALQDNAADISAKEGSQETVATMVGMALGMLVARITIGHPLAIWFSFLSLTMFHMYANYRAVRCLALNSLNPERSSILLHHFTETGQVLSPKQVSSLEHVLPIQLTPWHSKKANSLDTKVRLGTRISSFDEMEIKEHLLSVASYYTKG
;
A
#
# COMPACT_ATOMS: atom_id res chain seq x y z
N MET A 1 1.53 19.75 -6.25
CA MET A 1 2.85 19.86 -5.59
C MET A 1 2.73 20.14 -4.09
N VAL A 2 2.07 21.22 -3.64
CA VAL A 2 1.93 21.53 -2.20
C VAL A 2 1.27 20.39 -1.40
N GLY A 3 0.17 19.82 -1.91
CA GLY A 3 -0.51 18.69 -1.24
C GLY A 3 0.39 17.45 -1.09
N GLY A 4 1.21 17.16 -2.11
CA GLY A 4 2.19 16.07 -2.03
C GLY A 4 3.28 16.33 -0.99
N ILE A 5 3.81 17.56 -0.91
CA ILE A 5 4.85 17.93 0.07
C ILE A 5 4.32 17.80 1.51
N LEU A 6 3.12 18.33 1.78
CA LEU A 6 2.48 18.23 3.09
C LEU A 6 2.23 16.77 3.48
N PHE A 7 1.78 15.95 2.53
CA PHE A 7 1.55 14.53 2.76
C PHE A 7 2.84 13.77 3.06
N THR A 8 3.90 13.96 2.26
CA THR A 8 5.21 13.34 2.54
C THR A 8 5.74 13.74 3.91
N PHE A 9 5.61 15.03 4.26
CA PHE A 9 6.05 15.53 5.56
C PHE A 9 5.33 14.83 6.71
N TYR A 10 4.02 14.62 6.60
CA TYR A 10 3.22 13.99 7.65
C TYR A 10 3.38 12.47 7.69
N GLN A 11 3.47 11.82 6.53
CA GLN A 11 3.26 10.38 6.42
C GLN A 11 4.44 9.59 5.84
N GLY A 12 5.52 10.24 5.42
CA GLY A 12 6.63 9.63 4.70
C GLY A 12 7.20 8.36 5.34
N SER A 13 7.36 8.34 6.67
CA SER A 13 7.88 7.18 7.42
C SER A 13 6.95 5.95 7.42
N ASN A 14 5.67 6.13 7.08
CA ASN A 14 4.65 5.07 7.07
C ASN A 14 4.42 4.49 5.66
N LEU A 15 4.84 5.21 4.61
CA LEU A 15 4.59 4.81 3.22
C LEU A 15 5.21 3.46 2.88
N ASP A 16 6.46 3.25 3.30
CA ASP A 16 7.18 2.00 3.04
C ASP A 16 6.67 0.85 3.92
N SER A 17 6.33 1.12 5.19
CA SER A 17 5.89 0.08 6.12
C SER A 17 4.51 -0.48 5.75
N ASN A 18 3.60 0.36 5.27
CA ASN A 18 2.23 -0.03 4.89
C ASN A 18 2.00 0.07 3.38
N ALA A 19 2.96 -0.38 2.58
CA ALA A 19 2.95 -0.20 1.12
C ALA A 19 1.69 -0.75 0.43
N LYS A 20 1.12 -1.87 0.90
CA LYS A 20 -0.15 -2.42 0.37
C LYS A 20 -1.32 -1.46 0.51
N MET A 21 -1.48 -0.90 1.71
CA MET A 21 -2.56 0.03 2.03
C MET A 21 -2.38 1.32 1.25
N TRP A 22 -1.17 1.89 1.29
CA TRP A 22 -0.89 3.14 0.59
C TRP A 22 -1.02 3.03 -0.92
N ARG A 23 -0.77 1.83 -1.49
CA ARG A 23 -1.05 1.57 -2.91
C ARG A 23 -2.55 1.73 -3.21
N LEU A 24 -3.42 1.04 -2.47
CA LEU A 24 -4.88 1.16 -2.67
C LEU A 24 -5.41 2.57 -2.39
N VAL A 25 -4.86 3.25 -1.38
CA VAL A 25 -5.25 4.63 -1.10
C VAL A 25 -4.83 5.57 -2.22
N ALA A 26 -3.64 5.36 -2.81
CA ALA A 26 -3.21 6.13 -3.99
C ALA A 26 -4.16 5.91 -5.17
N ASP A 27 -4.50 4.65 -5.47
CA ASP A 27 -5.41 4.30 -6.56
C ASP A 27 -6.80 4.93 -6.34
N LEU A 28 -7.33 4.89 -5.12
CA LEU A 28 -8.59 5.55 -4.75
C LEU A 28 -8.53 7.07 -4.94
N MET A 29 -7.46 7.72 -4.48
CA MET A 29 -7.29 9.17 -4.63
C MET A 29 -7.16 9.56 -6.11
N ASN A 30 -6.53 8.73 -6.93
CA ASN A 30 -6.48 8.93 -8.38
C ASN A 30 -7.88 8.93 -8.98
N ASP A 31 -8.69 7.93 -8.64
CA ASP A 31 -10.06 7.77 -9.11
C ASP A 31 -10.95 8.93 -8.66
N LEU A 32 -10.78 9.42 -7.42
CA LEU A 32 -11.43 10.65 -6.96
C LEU A 32 -10.99 11.88 -7.77
N GLY A 33 -9.71 11.97 -8.13
CA GLY A 33 -9.19 13.03 -8.98
C GLY A 33 -9.86 13.04 -10.36
N MET A 34 -9.96 11.86 -10.98
CA MET A 34 -10.64 11.70 -12.28
C MET A 34 -12.16 11.96 -12.16
N LEU A 35 -12.79 11.58 -11.05
CA LEU A 35 -14.20 11.89 -10.77
C LEU A 35 -14.42 13.40 -10.66
N MET A 36 -13.52 14.13 -9.97
CA MET A 36 -13.58 15.60 -9.89
C MET A 36 -13.51 16.23 -11.28
N ASP A 37 -12.60 15.74 -12.13
CA ASP A 37 -12.47 16.21 -13.51
C ASP A 37 -13.78 15.95 -14.30
N LEU A 38 -14.42 14.79 -14.11
CA LEU A 38 -15.69 14.42 -14.77
C LEU A 38 -16.90 15.25 -14.29
N ILE A 39 -17.00 15.57 -13.00
CA ILE A 39 -18.13 16.38 -12.46
C ILE A 39 -17.94 17.88 -12.67
N SER A 40 -16.70 18.36 -12.84
CA SER A 40 -16.39 19.79 -12.89
C SER A 40 -17.23 20.59 -13.91
N PRO A 41 -17.55 20.07 -15.13
CA PRO A 41 -18.34 20.83 -16.09
C PRO A 41 -19.81 21.00 -15.68
N LEU A 42 -20.31 20.18 -14.74
CA LEU A 42 -21.68 20.27 -14.23
C LEU A 42 -21.87 21.46 -13.28
N PHE A 43 -20.79 22.04 -12.77
CA PHE A 43 -20.81 23.14 -11.82
C PHE A 43 -19.91 24.31 -12.28
N PRO A 44 -20.31 25.08 -13.31
CA PRO A 44 -19.47 26.16 -13.86
C PRO A 44 -19.03 27.20 -12.82
N SER A 45 -19.87 27.51 -11.83
CA SER A 45 -19.55 28.46 -10.75
C SER A 45 -18.48 27.95 -9.78
N ALA A 46 -18.31 26.63 -9.65
CA ALA A 46 -17.33 25.99 -8.77
C ALA A 46 -16.23 25.24 -9.55
N PHE A 47 -16.19 25.37 -10.88
CA PHE A 47 -15.32 24.60 -11.77
C PHE A 47 -13.86 24.60 -11.30
N VAL A 48 -13.31 25.79 -11.07
CA VAL A 48 -11.90 25.97 -10.65
C VAL A 48 -11.66 25.27 -9.32
N PHE A 49 -12.57 25.41 -8.37
CA PHE A 49 -12.45 24.78 -7.05
C PHE A 49 -12.43 23.26 -7.15
N ILE A 50 -13.33 22.67 -7.93
CA ILE A 50 -13.41 21.21 -8.13
C ILE A 50 -12.14 20.67 -8.80
N VAL A 51 -11.67 21.31 -9.86
CA VAL A 51 -10.44 20.89 -10.56
C VAL A 51 -9.20 21.07 -9.67
N CYS A 52 -9.18 22.09 -8.81
CA CYS A 52 -8.14 22.24 -7.78
C CYS A 52 -8.14 21.06 -6.79
N LEU A 53 -9.31 20.64 -6.30
CA LEU A 53 -9.43 19.44 -5.45
C LEU A 53 -8.95 18.18 -6.19
N GLY A 54 -9.34 18.00 -7.46
CA GLY A 54 -8.86 16.90 -8.29
C GLY A 54 -7.34 16.89 -8.44
N SER A 55 -6.74 18.07 -8.64
CA SER A 55 -5.29 18.26 -8.74
C SER A 55 -4.55 17.97 -7.44
N ILE A 56 -5.13 18.31 -6.29
CA ILE A 56 -4.61 17.95 -4.96
C ILE A 56 -4.62 16.43 -4.80
N SER A 57 -5.74 15.78 -5.15
CA SER A 57 -5.90 14.32 -5.08
C SER A 57 -4.87 13.58 -5.95
N ARG A 58 -4.65 14.04 -7.19
CA ARG A 58 -3.61 13.49 -8.07
C ARG A 58 -2.20 13.78 -7.59
N SER A 59 -1.96 14.94 -6.97
CA SER A 59 -0.65 15.26 -6.36
C SER A 59 -0.34 14.34 -5.18
N PHE A 60 -1.34 13.98 -4.36
CA PHE A 60 -1.20 12.98 -3.31
C PHE A 60 -0.89 11.61 -3.91
N THR A 61 -1.67 11.21 -4.91
CA THR A 61 -1.52 9.93 -5.63
C THR A 61 -0.10 9.74 -6.13
N GLY A 62 0.47 10.76 -6.79
CA GLY A 62 1.83 10.68 -7.33
C GLY A 62 2.88 10.39 -6.25
N VAL A 63 2.73 10.97 -5.06
CA VAL A 63 3.64 10.73 -3.94
C VAL A 63 3.46 9.32 -3.37
N ALA A 64 2.23 8.94 -3.02
CA ALA A 64 1.94 7.64 -2.42
C ALA A 64 2.27 6.48 -3.38
N SER A 65 1.89 6.62 -4.66
CA SER A 65 2.22 5.65 -5.70
C SER A 65 3.73 5.57 -5.91
N GLY A 66 4.44 6.71 -6.00
CA GLY A 66 5.90 6.73 -6.15
C GLY A 66 6.65 6.06 -5.00
N ALA A 67 6.30 6.39 -3.75
CA ALA A 67 6.93 5.80 -2.57
C ALA A 67 6.67 4.28 -2.48
N THR A 68 5.41 3.87 -2.63
CA THR A 68 5.07 2.44 -2.61
C THR A 68 5.71 1.70 -3.79
N ARG A 69 5.84 2.34 -4.97
CA ARG A 69 6.50 1.74 -6.14
C ARG A 69 7.97 1.49 -5.84
N ALA A 70 8.67 2.47 -5.25
CA ALA A 70 10.04 2.29 -4.80
C ALA A 70 10.16 1.12 -3.80
N ALA A 71 9.30 1.06 -2.78
CA ALA A 71 9.31 -0.03 -1.80
C ALA A 71 9.06 -1.41 -2.43
N LEU A 72 8.13 -1.53 -3.39
CA LEU A 72 7.87 -2.77 -4.12
C LEU A 72 9.03 -3.16 -5.04
N THR A 73 9.63 -2.20 -5.73
CA THR A 73 10.81 -2.45 -6.56
C THR A 73 11.96 -2.99 -5.72
N GLN A 74 12.20 -2.41 -4.54
CA GLN A 74 13.20 -2.93 -3.60
C GLN A 74 12.83 -4.33 -3.11
N HIS A 75 11.56 -4.59 -2.80
CA HIS A 75 11.09 -5.91 -2.41
C HIS A 75 11.34 -6.99 -3.48
N PHE A 76 11.17 -6.65 -4.77
CA PHE A 76 11.41 -7.57 -5.88
C PHE A 76 12.87 -7.64 -6.34
N ALA A 77 13.74 -6.74 -5.86
CA ALA A 77 15.16 -6.73 -6.18
C ALA A 77 15.91 -7.81 -5.39
N LEU A 78 16.06 -9.00 -5.98
CA LEU A 78 16.72 -10.14 -5.34
C LEU A 78 18.26 -10.09 -5.42
N GLN A 79 18.82 -9.32 -6.35
CA GLN A 79 20.27 -9.25 -6.63
C GLN A 79 20.72 -7.82 -6.89
N ASP A 80 20.33 -6.87 -6.02
CA ASP A 80 20.61 -5.44 -6.17
C ASP A 80 20.20 -4.88 -7.55
N ASN A 81 19.21 -5.52 -8.18
CA ASN A 81 18.77 -5.28 -9.56
C ASN A 81 17.54 -4.35 -9.62
N ALA A 82 17.39 -3.46 -8.64
CA ALA A 82 16.26 -2.53 -8.55
C ALA A 82 16.15 -1.60 -9.77
N ALA A 83 17.28 -1.21 -10.37
CA ALA A 83 17.29 -0.39 -11.57
C ALA A 83 16.75 -1.12 -12.81
N ASP A 84 17.11 -2.40 -13.00
CA ASP A 84 16.59 -3.24 -14.09
C ASP A 84 15.08 -3.47 -13.96
N ILE A 85 14.62 -3.74 -12.73
CA ILE A 85 13.18 -3.87 -12.44
C ILE A 85 12.45 -2.57 -12.75
N SER A 86 12.99 -1.42 -12.30
CA SER A 86 12.39 -0.11 -12.56
C SER A 86 12.31 0.21 -14.06
N ALA A 87 13.36 -0.11 -14.83
CA ALA A 87 13.39 0.12 -16.26
C ALA A 87 12.35 -0.74 -17.01
N LYS A 88 12.22 -2.02 -16.62
CA LYS A 88 11.23 -2.95 -17.19
C LYS A 88 9.80 -2.53 -16.83
N GLU A 89 9.56 -2.19 -15.57
CA GLU A 89 8.26 -1.70 -15.10
C GLU A 89 7.87 -0.40 -15.81
N GLY A 90 8.76 0.58 -15.92
CA GLY A 90 8.50 1.82 -16.64
C GLY A 90 8.20 1.61 -18.14
N SER A 91 8.85 0.63 -18.77
CA SER A 91 8.55 0.25 -20.16
C SER A 91 7.16 -0.38 -20.27
N GLN A 92 6.79 -1.26 -19.32
CA GLN A 92 5.44 -1.84 -19.26
C GLN A 92 4.36 -0.79 -19.02
N GLU A 93 4.60 0.15 -18.09
CA GLU A 93 3.70 1.28 -17.81
C GLU A 93 3.50 2.13 -19.05
N THR A 94 4.57 2.43 -19.80
CA THR A 94 4.48 3.21 -21.04
C THR A 94 3.60 2.53 -22.08
N VAL A 95 3.85 1.24 -22.36
CA VAL A 95 3.06 0.47 -23.34
C VAL A 95 1.60 0.35 -22.88
N ALA A 96 1.37 0.03 -21.61
CA ALA A 96 0.02 -0.05 -21.05
C ALA A 96 -0.72 1.29 -21.15
N THR A 97 -0.04 2.40 -20.89
CA THR A 97 -0.60 3.76 -21.01
C THR A 97 -0.95 4.09 -22.46
N MET A 98 -0.08 3.76 -23.42
CA MET A 98 -0.36 3.98 -24.84
C MET A 98 -1.59 3.20 -25.32
N VAL A 99 -1.67 1.92 -24.97
CA VAL A 99 -2.84 1.07 -25.29
C VAL A 99 -4.09 1.59 -24.60
N GLY A 100 -3.99 1.92 -23.31
CA GLY A 100 -5.09 2.46 -22.51
C GLY A 100 -5.63 3.78 -23.07
N MET A 101 -4.75 4.69 -23.51
CA MET A 101 -5.15 5.94 -24.17
C MET A 101 -5.86 5.67 -25.50
N ALA A 102 -5.35 4.76 -26.33
CA ALA A 102 -6.00 4.42 -27.60
C ALA A 102 -7.41 3.85 -27.39
N LEU A 103 -7.55 2.90 -26.46
CA LEU A 103 -8.85 2.33 -26.09
C LEU A 103 -9.78 3.37 -25.44
N GLY A 104 -9.25 4.20 -24.55
CA GLY A 104 -10.00 5.27 -23.88
C GLY A 104 -10.54 6.30 -24.87
N MET A 105 -9.76 6.70 -25.87
CA MET A 105 -10.23 7.57 -26.95
C MET A 105 -11.33 6.93 -27.78
N LEU A 106 -11.22 5.63 -28.09
CA LEU A 106 -12.26 4.89 -28.81
C LEU A 106 -13.57 4.85 -28.00
N VAL A 107 -13.50 4.53 -26.71
CA VAL A 107 -14.66 4.55 -25.80
C VAL A 107 -15.26 5.96 -25.75
N ALA A 108 -14.44 7.00 -25.53
CA ALA A 108 -14.90 8.38 -25.48
C ALA A 108 -15.64 8.80 -26.77
N ARG A 109 -15.13 8.39 -27.93
CA ARG A 109 -15.77 8.63 -29.23
C ARG A 109 -17.12 7.92 -29.37
N ILE A 110 -17.24 6.70 -28.89
CA ILE A 110 -18.50 5.94 -28.93
C ILE A 110 -19.53 6.52 -27.96
N THR A 111 -19.10 7.00 -26.79
CA THR A 111 -20.00 7.50 -25.74
C THR A 111 -20.37 8.98 -25.87
N ILE A 112 -19.81 9.71 -26.85
CA ILE A 112 -20.04 11.14 -27.00
C ILE A 112 -21.53 11.45 -27.19
N GLY A 113 -22.04 12.47 -26.48
CA GLY A 113 -23.47 12.81 -26.52
C GLY A 113 -24.39 11.89 -25.70
N HIS A 114 -23.86 10.85 -25.04
CA HIS A 114 -24.62 9.93 -24.19
C HIS A 114 -24.13 9.95 -22.73
N PRO A 115 -24.63 10.88 -21.89
CA PRO A 115 -24.15 11.05 -20.51
C PRO A 115 -24.23 9.78 -19.66
N LEU A 116 -25.31 8.99 -19.80
CA LEU A 116 -25.46 7.72 -19.08
C LEU A 116 -24.37 6.71 -19.47
N ALA A 117 -23.99 6.66 -20.75
CA ALA A 117 -22.95 5.76 -21.22
C ALA A 117 -21.55 6.18 -20.71
N ILE A 118 -21.29 7.49 -20.63
CA ILE A 118 -20.06 8.05 -20.04
C ILE A 118 -19.97 7.66 -18.56
N TRP A 119 -21.02 7.92 -17.79
CA TRP A 119 -21.06 7.59 -16.36
C TRP A 119 -20.96 6.09 -16.09
N PHE A 120 -21.67 5.28 -16.88
CA PHE A 120 -21.57 3.82 -16.78
C PHE A 120 -20.16 3.32 -17.10
N SER A 121 -19.54 3.83 -18.16
CA SER A 121 -18.17 3.47 -18.55
C SER A 121 -17.17 3.87 -17.47
N PHE A 122 -17.26 5.10 -16.96
CA PHE A 122 -16.41 5.58 -15.87
C PHE A 122 -16.56 4.70 -14.62
N LEU A 123 -17.79 4.52 -14.12
CA LEU A 123 -18.04 3.78 -12.88
C LEU A 123 -17.63 2.30 -12.99
N SER A 124 -17.93 1.66 -14.12
CA SER A 124 -17.56 0.25 -14.34
C SER A 124 -16.03 0.07 -14.43
N LEU A 125 -15.33 0.95 -15.15
CA LEU A 125 -13.87 0.91 -15.25
C LEU A 125 -13.20 1.25 -13.91
N THR A 126 -13.71 2.22 -13.16
CA THR A 126 -13.23 2.55 -11.80
C THR A 126 -13.44 1.40 -10.83
N MET A 127 -14.60 0.75 -10.84
CA MET A 127 -14.85 -0.43 -10.00
C MET A 127 -13.94 -1.59 -10.38
N PHE A 128 -13.75 -1.84 -11.67
CA PHE A 128 -12.82 -2.85 -12.16
C PHE A 128 -11.37 -2.53 -11.76
N HIS A 129 -10.93 -1.27 -11.92
CA HIS A 129 -9.62 -0.78 -11.53
C HIS A 129 -9.34 -1.02 -10.04
N MET A 130 -10.26 -0.59 -9.17
CA MET A 130 -10.10 -0.79 -7.73
C MET A 130 -10.12 -2.27 -7.33
N TYR A 131 -10.98 -3.07 -7.96
CA TYR A 131 -11.01 -4.51 -7.71
C TYR A 131 -9.72 -5.22 -8.14
N ALA A 132 -9.21 -4.90 -9.34
CA ALA A 132 -7.98 -5.48 -9.86
C ALA A 132 -6.78 -5.12 -8.96
N ASN A 133 -6.66 -3.86 -8.54
CA ASN A 133 -5.62 -3.42 -7.62
C ASN A 133 -5.76 -4.09 -6.25
N TYR A 134 -6.97 -4.20 -5.70
CA TYR A 134 -7.23 -4.95 -4.47
C TYR A 134 -6.75 -6.40 -4.56
N ARG A 135 -7.08 -7.09 -5.67
CA ARG A 135 -6.61 -8.47 -5.90
C ARG A 135 -5.08 -8.53 -6.02
N ALA A 136 -4.45 -7.56 -6.70
CA ALA A 136 -3.00 -7.51 -6.86
C ALA A 136 -2.28 -7.38 -5.51
N VAL A 137 -2.70 -6.45 -4.64
CA VAL A 137 -2.07 -6.27 -3.33
C VAL A 137 -2.37 -7.40 -2.34
N ARG A 138 -3.49 -8.14 -2.52
CA ARG A 138 -3.78 -9.36 -1.73
C ARG A 138 -2.85 -10.52 -2.10
N CYS A 139 -2.37 -10.59 -3.34
CA CYS A 139 -1.43 -11.61 -3.79
C CYS A 139 0.03 -11.32 -3.40
N LEU A 140 0.36 -10.05 -3.16
CA LEU A 140 1.69 -9.63 -2.73
C LEU A 140 1.98 -10.14 -1.31
N ALA A 141 3.11 -10.79 -1.06
CA ALA A 141 3.53 -11.20 0.28
C ALA A 141 4.82 -10.46 0.65
N LEU A 142 4.70 -9.40 1.43
CA LEU A 142 5.86 -8.58 1.82
C LEU A 142 6.66 -9.26 2.91
N ASN A 143 7.99 -9.19 2.78
CA ASN A 143 8.93 -9.73 3.76
C ASN A 143 9.35 -8.69 4.81
N SER A 144 8.94 -7.41 4.63
CA SER A 144 9.22 -6.34 5.59
C SER A 144 8.25 -6.38 6.77
N LEU A 145 8.76 -6.07 7.96
CA LEU A 145 7.94 -5.91 9.15
C LEU A 145 7.31 -4.52 9.19
N ASN A 146 6.03 -4.48 9.55
CA ASN A 146 5.32 -3.28 9.98
C ASN A 146 4.68 -3.58 11.36
N PRO A 147 4.06 -2.60 12.04
CA PRO A 147 3.44 -2.83 13.35
C PRO A 147 2.42 -3.97 13.36
N GLU A 148 1.61 -4.11 12.31
CA GLU A 148 0.57 -5.14 12.21
C GLU A 148 1.15 -6.55 12.01
N ARG A 149 2.00 -6.75 11.01
CA ARG A 149 2.72 -8.01 10.74
C ARG A 149 3.54 -8.42 11.96
N SER A 150 4.16 -7.46 12.65
CA SER A 150 4.90 -7.72 13.89
C SER A 150 3.98 -8.22 15.00
N SER A 151 2.81 -7.61 15.17
CA SER A 151 1.80 -8.06 16.14
C SER A 151 1.31 -9.47 15.84
N ILE A 152 0.97 -9.77 14.58
CA ILE A 152 0.53 -11.10 14.14
C ILE A 152 1.61 -12.15 14.42
N LEU A 153 2.86 -11.87 14.03
CA LEU A 153 3.99 -12.77 14.23
C LEU A 153 4.27 -13.02 15.71
N LEU A 154 4.33 -11.95 16.51
CA LEU A 154 4.65 -12.06 17.92
C LEU A 154 3.57 -12.83 18.69
N HIS A 155 2.30 -12.52 18.45
CA HIS A 155 1.18 -13.23 19.08
C HIS A 155 1.21 -14.73 18.75
N HIS A 156 1.35 -15.07 17.46
CA HIS A 156 1.43 -16.47 17.05
C HIS A 156 2.64 -17.19 17.64
N PHE A 157 3.80 -16.53 17.68
CA PHE A 157 5.02 -17.08 18.27
C PHE A 157 4.87 -17.31 19.78
N THR A 158 4.26 -16.38 20.52
CA THR A 158 4.05 -16.54 21.96
C THR A 158 3.09 -17.69 22.31
N GLU A 159 2.11 -17.98 21.45
CA GLU A 159 1.12 -19.05 21.68
C GLU A 159 1.62 -20.42 21.24
N THR A 160 2.37 -20.50 20.14
CA THR A 160 2.70 -21.78 19.46
C THR A 160 4.18 -22.11 19.43
N GLY A 161 5.05 -21.14 19.70
CA GLY A 161 6.51 -21.25 19.50
C GLY A 161 6.94 -21.29 18.03
N GLN A 162 6.01 -21.15 17.07
CA GLN A 162 6.29 -21.22 15.62
C GLN A 162 6.23 -19.86 14.94
N VAL A 163 7.13 -19.64 13.98
CA VAL A 163 7.19 -18.42 13.16
C VAL A 163 6.42 -18.62 11.86
N LEU A 164 5.47 -17.74 11.57
CA LEU A 164 4.70 -17.77 10.33
C LEU A 164 5.55 -17.29 9.13
N SER A 165 5.31 -17.89 7.97
CA SER A 165 5.88 -17.42 6.70
C SER A 165 5.24 -16.10 6.24
N PRO A 166 5.94 -15.28 5.41
CA PRO A 166 5.37 -14.05 4.86
C PRO A 166 4.02 -14.25 4.14
N LYS A 167 3.83 -15.39 3.46
CA LYS A 167 2.55 -15.73 2.80
C LYS A 167 1.42 -15.94 3.80
N GLN A 168 1.68 -16.62 4.91
CA GLN A 168 0.68 -16.82 5.97
C GLN A 168 0.32 -15.50 6.63
N VAL A 169 1.31 -14.69 7.00
CA VAL A 169 1.08 -13.36 7.58
C VAL A 169 0.31 -12.46 6.61
N SER A 170 0.67 -12.47 5.32
CA SER A 170 -0.01 -11.70 4.27
C SER A 170 -1.49 -12.08 4.10
N SER A 171 -1.89 -13.31 4.42
CA SER A 171 -3.30 -13.72 4.36
C SER A 171 -4.13 -13.13 5.51
N LEU A 172 -3.47 -12.90 6.66
CA LEU A 172 -4.04 -12.39 7.90
C LEU A 172 -4.02 -10.85 7.98
N GLU A 173 -3.05 -10.19 7.34
CA GLU A 173 -2.93 -8.73 7.39
C GLU A 173 -4.07 -8.02 6.64
N HIS A 174 -4.45 -6.87 7.16
CA HIS A 174 -5.38 -5.98 6.51
C HIS A 174 -4.68 -5.21 5.39
N VAL A 175 -5.47 -4.88 4.37
CA VAL A 175 -5.00 -4.14 3.20
C VAL A 175 -5.64 -2.76 3.11
N LEU A 176 -6.77 -2.57 3.81
CA LEU A 176 -7.47 -1.30 3.85
C LEU A 176 -7.08 -0.50 5.11
N PRO A 177 -7.19 0.84 5.08
CA PRO A 177 -6.95 1.67 6.25
C PRO A 177 -7.84 1.24 7.41
N ILE A 178 -7.23 1.16 8.61
CA ILE A 178 -7.89 0.73 9.84
C ILE A 178 -9.13 1.60 10.16
N GLN A 179 -9.16 2.87 9.73
CA GLN A 179 -10.33 3.75 9.88
C GLN A 179 -11.53 3.36 9.00
N LEU A 180 -11.31 2.66 7.88
CA LEU A 180 -12.36 2.22 6.95
C LEU A 180 -12.80 0.77 7.18
N THR A 181 -12.07 0.01 8.01
CA THR A 181 -12.50 -1.31 8.47
C THR A 181 -13.45 -1.15 9.66
N PRO A 182 -14.73 -1.55 9.56
CA PRO A 182 -15.66 -1.54 10.70
C PRO A 182 -15.28 -2.55 11.78
N TRP A 183 -14.27 -3.39 11.52
CA TRP A 183 -13.85 -4.46 12.39
C TRP A 183 -12.89 -3.95 13.46
N HIS A 184 -13.47 -3.27 14.44
CA HIS A 184 -12.89 -3.17 15.76
C HIS A 184 -12.65 -4.61 16.26
N SER A 185 -11.40 -5.08 16.23
CA SER A 185 -11.03 -6.33 16.88
C SER A 185 -11.16 -6.14 18.39
N LYS A 186 -12.34 -6.42 18.92
CA LYS A 186 -12.64 -6.56 20.36
C LYS A 186 -11.95 -7.79 20.98
N LYS A 187 -10.86 -8.30 20.40
CA LYS A 187 -10.21 -9.53 20.88
C LYS A 187 -8.74 -9.65 20.50
N ALA A 188 -8.01 -8.53 20.41
CA ALA A 188 -6.58 -8.64 20.64
C ALA A 188 -6.41 -8.82 22.15
N ASN A 189 -6.11 -10.04 22.60
CA ASN A 189 -5.51 -10.22 23.92
C ASN A 189 -4.26 -9.36 23.90
N SER A 190 -4.33 -8.19 24.53
CA SER A 190 -3.16 -7.34 24.70
C SER A 190 -2.12 -8.21 25.38
N LEU A 191 -1.04 -8.54 24.66
CA LEU A 191 0.16 -9.00 25.33
C LEU A 191 0.56 -7.84 26.24
N ASP A 192 0.35 -7.98 27.56
CA ASP A 192 0.76 -7.00 28.56
C ASP A 192 2.30 -6.78 28.59
N THR A 193 3.02 -7.47 27.72
CA THR A 193 4.46 -7.34 27.52
C THR A 193 4.76 -6.34 26.40
N LYS A 194 5.36 -5.21 26.78
CA LYS A 194 5.86 -4.20 25.84
C LYS A 194 7.16 -4.67 25.19
N VAL A 195 7.09 -5.21 23.98
CA VAL A 195 8.27 -5.57 23.19
C VAL A 195 8.85 -4.35 22.50
N ARG A 196 10.13 -4.04 22.76
CA ARG A 196 10.88 -2.98 22.06
C ARG A 196 11.78 -3.62 21.00
N LEU A 197 11.44 -3.46 19.73
CA LEU A 197 12.29 -3.87 18.61
C LEU A 197 13.36 -2.80 18.33
N GLY A 198 14.58 -3.24 18.00
CA GLY A 198 15.69 -2.33 17.65
C GLY A 198 16.40 -1.67 18.84
N THR A 199 16.25 -2.22 20.06
CA THR A 199 17.10 -1.83 21.18
C THR A 199 18.55 -2.19 20.87
N ARG A 200 19.49 -1.30 21.21
CA ARG A 200 20.92 -1.61 21.04
C ARG A 200 21.27 -2.75 21.98
N ILE A 201 22.04 -3.73 21.49
CA ILE A 201 22.53 -4.84 22.34
C ILE A 201 23.30 -4.29 23.55
N SER A 202 24.00 -3.17 23.39
CA SER A 202 24.68 -2.45 24.48
C SER A 202 23.77 -1.88 25.57
N SER A 203 22.45 -1.94 25.41
CA SER A 203 21.49 -1.53 26.44
C SER A 203 21.05 -2.67 27.36
N PHE A 204 21.48 -3.90 27.08
CA PHE A 204 21.28 -5.07 27.93
C PHE A 204 22.54 -5.35 28.75
N ASP A 205 22.36 -5.89 29.96
CA ASP A 205 23.48 -6.25 30.84
C ASP A 205 24.18 -7.53 30.33
N GLU A 206 25.47 -7.70 30.58
CA GLU A 206 26.25 -8.84 30.02
C GLU A 206 25.71 -10.21 30.44
N MET A 207 25.13 -10.32 31.65
CA MET A 207 24.46 -11.54 32.10
C MET A 207 23.18 -11.84 31.32
N GLU A 208 22.31 -10.86 31.10
CA GLU A 208 21.06 -11.05 30.33
C GLU A 208 21.35 -11.48 28.90
N ILE A 209 22.37 -10.90 28.27
CA ILE A 209 22.80 -11.27 26.91
C ILE A 209 23.24 -12.74 26.87
N LYS A 210 24.05 -13.17 27.84
CA LYS A 210 24.59 -14.54 27.88
C LYS A 210 23.49 -15.58 28.12
N GLU A 211 22.53 -15.29 29.00
CA GLU A 211 21.40 -16.15 29.32
C GLU A 211 20.45 -16.28 28.12
N HIS A 212 20.15 -15.17 27.43
CA HIS A 212 19.36 -15.19 26.21
C HIS A 212 20.06 -15.90 25.04
N LEU A 213 21.36 -15.71 24.84
CA LEU A 213 22.11 -16.41 23.78
C LEU A 213 22.16 -17.93 24.01
N LEU A 214 22.33 -18.38 25.27
CA LEU A 214 22.30 -19.81 25.63
C LEU A 214 20.91 -20.42 25.43
N SER A 215 19.86 -19.68 25.80
CA SER A 215 18.46 -20.05 25.54
C SER A 215 18.20 -20.22 24.04
N VAL A 216 18.59 -19.24 23.23
CA VAL A 216 18.39 -19.26 21.77
C VAL A 216 19.20 -20.37 21.10
N ALA A 217 20.45 -20.62 21.53
CA ALA A 217 21.28 -21.71 21.00
C ALA A 217 20.65 -23.10 21.21
N SER A 218 19.89 -23.30 22.28
CA SER A 218 19.17 -24.55 22.54
C SER A 218 18.02 -24.82 21.57
N TYR A 219 17.43 -23.77 20.98
CA TYR A 219 16.37 -23.88 19.97
C TYR A 219 16.91 -24.25 18.59
N TYR A 220 18.13 -23.83 18.24
CA TYR A 220 18.75 -24.14 16.94
C TYR A 220 19.51 -25.47 16.91
N THR A 221 19.82 -26.06 18.05
CA THR A 221 20.55 -27.35 18.16
C THR A 221 19.65 -28.58 18.16
N LYS A 222 18.32 -28.40 18.07
CA LYS A 222 17.33 -29.49 17.96
C LYS A 222 16.78 -29.71 16.54
N GLY A 223 17.42 -29.12 15.52
CA GLY A 223 17.12 -29.35 14.09
C GLY A 223 17.97 -30.45 13.50
#